data_AF-A0A2N2HRY2-F1
#
_entry.id   AF-A0A2N2HRY2-F1
#
_cell.length_a   1.000
_cell.length_b   1.000
_cell.length_c   1.000
_cell.angle_alpha   90.00
_cell.angle_beta   90.00
_cell.angle_gamma   90.00
#
_symmetry.space_group_name_H-M   'P 1'
#
loop_
_entity.id
_entity.type
_entity.pdbx_description
1 polymer ?
#
loop_
_entity_poly.entity_id
_entity_poly.type
_entity_poly.pdbx_seq_one_letter_code
_entity_poly.pdbx_strand_id
1 'polypeptide(L)'
;MFSSPRNKRGIGLPEVIIAIFLTTIGVLAILSLQPSAWRTVGRSDFLGRAAEILYKELDTQETLIMNPCNAVSLTPTTRSVKTSGMAGVIAGDATYTVTTTVTNLGTNVWRITVRVTWPINTKGISESLVVTRQEKYRFPEGCSSV
;
A
#
# COMPACT_ATOMS: atom_id res chain seq x y z
N MET A 1 -18.43 8.00 -57.14
CA MET A 1 -19.34 7.16 -56.33
C MET A 1 -18.81 5.73 -56.44
N PHE A 2 -17.97 5.29 -55.51
CA PHE A 2 -17.31 3.97 -55.58
C PHE A 2 -18.15 2.94 -54.83
N SER A 3 -18.87 2.09 -55.57
CA SER A 3 -19.60 0.96 -55.02
C SER A 3 -18.63 -0.20 -54.76
N SER A 4 -18.43 -0.52 -53.47
CA SER A 4 -17.73 -1.73 -53.05
C SER A 4 -18.49 -2.98 -53.52
N PRO A 5 -17.87 -3.93 -54.25
CA PRO A 5 -18.51 -5.18 -54.59
C PRO A 5 -18.66 -6.03 -53.31
N ARG A 6 -19.87 -6.02 -52.73
CA ARG A 6 -20.25 -6.90 -51.62
C ARG A 6 -20.27 -8.35 -52.11
N ASN A 7 -19.15 -9.06 -51.94
CA ASN A 7 -19.02 -10.49 -52.19
C ASN A 7 -19.91 -11.28 -51.21
N LYS A 8 -21.00 -11.88 -51.70
CA LYS A 8 -21.93 -12.72 -50.93
C LYS A 8 -21.50 -14.19 -50.94
N ARG A 9 -20.25 -14.49 -50.56
CA ARG A 9 -19.84 -15.89 -50.30
C ARG A 9 -20.13 -16.21 -48.84
N GLY A 10 -20.88 -17.29 -48.59
CA GLY A 10 -21.08 -17.83 -47.25
C GLY A 10 -19.75 -18.28 -46.63
N ILE A 11 -19.69 -18.38 -45.30
CA ILE A 11 -18.53 -18.94 -44.62
C ILE A 11 -18.44 -20.42 -45.00
N GLY A 12 -17.34 -20.81 -45.64
CA GLY A 12 -17.07 -22.21 -45.97
C GLY A 12 -16.64 -23.00 -44.74
N LEU A 13 -16.76 -24.33 -44.82
CA LEU A 13 -16.30 -25.25 -43.78
C LEU A 13 -14.84 -24.98 -43.33
N PRO A 14 -13.85 -24.70 -44.21
CA PRO A 14 -12.49 -24.42 -43.77
C PRO A 14 -12.37 -23.08 -43.03
N GLU A 15 -13.10 -22.03 -43.44
CA GLU A 15 -13.13 -20.75 -42.73
C GLU A 15 -13.75 -20.89 -41.33
N VAL A 16 -14.79 -21.73 -41.16
CA VAL A 16 -15.36 -22.02 -39.83
C VAL A 16 -14.33 -22.73 -38.94
N ILE A 17 -13.61 -23.73 -39.46
CA ILE A 17 -12.61 -24.47 -38.68
C ILE A 17 -11.48 -23.55 -38.23
N ILE A 18 -10.99 -22.68 -39.12
CA ILE A 18 -9.96 -21.68 -38.79
C ILE A 18 -10.50 -20.70 -37.74
N ALA A 19 -11.76 -20.26 -37.86
CA ALA A 19 -12.37 -19.36 -36.86
C ALA A 19 -12.48 -20.02 -35.48
N ILE A 20 -12.89 -21.29 -35.38
CA ILE A 20 -12.95 -22.04 -34.11
C ILE A 20 -11.54 -22.21 -33.51
N PHE A 21 -10.55 -22.51 -34.34
CA PHE A 21 -9.16 -22.63 -33.88
C PHE A 21 -8.61 -21.31 -33.33
N LEU A 22 -8.84 -20.19 -34.02
CA LEU A 22 -8.38 -18.88 -33.57
C LEU A 22 -9.10 -18.42 -32.29
N THR A 23 -10.41 -18.67 -32.18
CA THR A 23 -11.18 -18.32 -30.97
C THR A 23 -10.75 -19.14 -29.76
N THR A 24 -10.50 -20.44 -29.92
CA THR A 24 -10.02 -21.30 -28.81
C THR A 24 -8.62 -20.89 -28.34
N ILE A 25 -7.69 -20.61 -29.24
CA ILE A 25 -6.37 -20.07 -28.88
C ILE A 25 -6.50 -18.72 -28.16
N GLY A 26 -7.37 -17.84 -28.64
CA GLY A 26 -7.62 -16.54 -28.00
C GLY A 26 -8.12 -16.68 -26.57
N VAL A 27 -9.08 -17.58 -26.31
CA VAL A 27 -9.60 -17.84 -24.95
C VAL A 27 -8.50 -18.42 -24.05
N LEU A 28 -7.74 -19.40 -24.53
CA LEU A 28 -6.64 -20.00 -23.75
C LEU A 28 -5.55 -18.99 -23.42
N ALA A 29 -5.24 -18.08 -24.35
CA ALA A 29 -4.30 -16.99 -24.11
C ALA A 29 -4.77 -16.07 -22.98
N ILE A 30 -6.06 -15.69 -22.96
CA ILE A 30 -6.62 -14.84 -21.88
C ILE A 30 -6.61 -15.57 -20.53
N LEU A 31 -7.00 -16.86 -20.50
CA LEU A 31 -6.99 -17.65 -19.28
C LEU A 31 -5.58 -17.78 -18.68
N SER A 32 -4.55 -17.88 -19.53
CA SER A 32 -3.15 -17.95 -19.08
C SER A 32 -2.68 -16.69 -18.34
N LEU A 33 -3.32 -15.54 -18.58
CA LEU A 33 -2.97 -14.25 -17.95
C LEU A 33 -3.65 -14.02 -16.59
N GLN A 34 -4.70 -14.79 -16.28
CA GLN A 34 -5.46 -14.61 -15.04
C GLN A 34 -4.62 -14.73 -13.76
N PRO A 35 -3.73 -15.74 -13.61
CA PRO A 35 -2.96 -15.91 -12.37
C PRO A 35 -1.97 -14.76 -12.12
N SER A 36 -1.34 -14.24 -13.18
CA SER A 36 -0.45 -13.08 -13.08
C SER A 36 -1.20 -11.80 -12.72
N ALA A 37 -2.39 -11.60 -13.29
CA ALA A 37 -3.22 -10.43 -12.98
C ALA A 37 -3.61 -10.42 -11.49
N TRP A 38 -4.06 -11.56 -10.95
CA TRP A 38 -4.46 -11.68 -9.55
C TRP A 38 -3.32 -11.42 -8.56
N ARG A 39 -2.12 -11.95 -8.84
CA ARG A 39 -0.93 -11.69 -8.02
C ARG A 39 -0.54 -10.22 -8.02
N THR A 40 -0.65 -9.57 -9.19
CA THR A 40 -0.32 -8.15 -9.33
C THR A 40 -1.33 -7.29 -8.58
N VAL A 41 -2.63 -7.54 -8.76
CA VAL A 41 -3.71 -6.83 -8.03
C VAL A 41 -3.57 -7.01 -6.53
N GLY A 42 -3.36 -8.25 -6.06
CA GLY A 42 -3.16 -8.52 -4.64
C GLY A 42 -1.96 -7.77 -4.08
N ARG A 43 -0.80 -7.80 -4.78
CA ARG A 43 0.38 -7.06 -4.36
C ARG A 43 0.13 -5.55 -4.29
N SER A 44 -0.58 -4.99 -5.26
CA SER A 44 -0.92 -3.57 -5.30
C SER A 44 -1.86 -3.16 -4.18
N ASP A 45 -2.85 -3.99 -3.80
CA ASP A 45 -3.72 -3.72 -2.65
C ASP A 45 -2.92 -3.72 -1.34
N PHE A 46 -2.05 -4.73 -1.14
CA PHE A 46 -1.18 -4.76 0.05
C PHE A 46 -0.26 -3.54 0.11
N LEU A 47 0.34 -3.14 -1.02
CA LEU A 47 1.23 -2.00 -1.09
C LEU A 47 0.48 -0.69 -0.81
N GLY A 48 -0.69 -0.49 -1.44
CA GLY A 48 -1.49 0.73 -1.27
C GLY A 48 -1.91 0.95 0.17
N ARG A 49 -2.41 -0.11 0.83
CA ARG A 49 -2.78 -0.04 2.26
C ARG A 49 -1.58 0.11 3.17
N ALA A 50 -0.46 -0.56 2.87
CA ALA A 50 0.77 -0.37 3.63
C ALA A 50 1.25 1.10 3.57
N ALA A 51 1.16 1.73 2.40
CA ALA A 51 1.53 3.13 2.21
C ALA A 51 0.63 4.07 3.02
N GLU A 52 -0.68 3.85 3.02
CA GLU A 52 -1.62 4.62 3.84
C GLU A 52 -1.28 4.52 5.33
N ILE A 53 -1.05 3.30 5.84
CA ILE A 53 -0.67 3.07 7.24
C ILE A 53 0.66 3.77 7.56
N LEU A 54 1.63 3.69 6.65
CA LEU A 54 2.94 4.32 6.79
C LEU A 54 2.81 5.84 6.92
N TYR A 55 2.07 6.50 6.02
CA TYR A 55 1.90 7.95 6.05
C TYR A 55 1.14 8.42 7.28
N LYS A 56 0.09 7.69 7.66
CA LYS A 56 -0.69 7.99 8.86
C LYS A 56 0.16 7.93 10.12
N GLU A 57 1.03 6.93 10.23
CA GLU A 57 1.90 6.81 11.40
C GLU A 57 3.05 7.82 11.37
N LEU A 58 3.58 8.20 10.20
CA LEU A 58 4.53 9.31 10.12
C LEU A 58 3.92 10.63 10.60
N ASP A 59 2.73 10.98 10.10
CA ASP A 59 2.03 12.21 10.47
C ASP A 59 1.65 12.25 11.96
N THR A 60 1.21 11.10 12.49
CA THR A 60 0.92 10.97 13.93
C THR A 60 2.17 11.20 14.76
N GLN A 61 3.30 10.59 14.39
CA GLN A 61 4.56 10.74 15.13
C GLN A 61 5.15 12.14 14.97
N GLU A 62 5.01 12.76 13.79
CA GLU A 62 5.39 14.15 13.56
C GLU A 62 4.63 15.08 14.50
N THR A 63 3.30 14.98 14.51
CA THR A 63 2.44 15.80 15.38
C THR A 63 2.80 15.61 16.86
N LEU A 64 3.08 14.36 17.27
CA LEU A 64 3.48 14.07 18.64
C LEU A 64 4.80 14.74 19.02
N ILE A 65 5.81 14.72 18.14
CA ILE A 65 7.13 15.31 18.39
C ILE A 65 7.11 16.85 18.28
N MET A 66 6.33 17.40 17.35
CA MET A 66 6.20 18.84 17.17
C MET A 66 5.70 19.52 18.45
N ASN A 67 4.81 18.85 19.19
CA ASN A 67 4.32 19.34 20.47
C ASN A 67 5.37 19.16 21.58
N PRO A 68 5.90 20.25 22.17
CA PRO A 68 6.90 20.19 23.23
C PRO A 68 6.39 19.56 24.54
N CYS A 69 5.08 19.49 24.76
CA CYS A 69 4.49 18.89 25.96
C CYS A 69 4.61 17.35 25.97
N ASN A 70 4.82 16.73 24.80
CA ASN A 70 4.87 15.27 24.68
C ASN A 70 6.29 14.75 24.88
N ALA A 71 6.41 13.71 25.70
CA ALA A 71 7.66 12.97 25.84
C ALA A 71 7.96 12.17 24.57
N VAL A 72 9.18 12.29 24.05
CA VAL A 72 9.63 11.52 22.88
C VAL A 72 10.29 10.23 23.36
N SER A 73 9.67 9.09 23.05
CA SER A 73 10.27 7.78 23.33
C SER A 73 11.24 7.37 22.23
N LEU A 74 12.47 7.03 22.59
CA LEU A 74 13.48 6.51 21.66
C LEU A 74 13.41 4.98 21.51
N THR A 75 12.57 4.32 22.31
CA THR A 75 12.41 2.87 22.25
C THR A 75 11.60 2.50 21.00
N PRO A 76 12.12 1.62 20.12
CA PRO A 76 11.39 1.17 18.95
C PRO A 76 10.05 0.55 19.35
N THR A 77 8.96 1.03 18.76
CA THR A 77 7.62 0.54 19.05
C THR A 77 7.12 -0.28 17.87
N THR A 78 6.57 -1.46 18.14
CA THR A 78 5.98 -2.32 17.12
C THR A 78 4.51 -2.53 17.39
N ARG A 79 3.67 -2.29 16.38
CA ARG A 79 2.22 -2.41 16.45
C ARG A 79 1.70 -3.24 15.28
N SER A 80 0.72 -4.10 15.55
CA SER A 80 -0.04 -4.76 14.48
C SER A 80 -1.27 -3.94 14.13
N VAL A 81 -1.48 -3.73 12.83
CA VAL A 81 -2.64 -3.02 12.29
C VAL A 81 -3.36 -3.97 11.35
N LYS A 82 -4.68 -4.08 11.51
CA LYS A 82 -5.53 -4.91 10.68
C LYS A 82 -6.41 -4.04 9.80
N THR A 83 -6.70 -4.50 8.59
CA THR A 83 -7.49 -3.72 7.63
C THR A 83 -8.95 -3.55 8.05
N SER A 84 -9.50 -4.49 8.81
CA SER A 84 -10.86 -4.38 9.32
C SER A 84 -11.02 -3.35 10.46
N GLY A 85 -9.92 -2.98 11.13
CA GLY A 85 -9.97 -2.20 12.38
C GLY A 85 -10.64 -2.92 13.55
N MET A 86 -11.07 -4.18 13.39
CA MET A 86 -11.80 -4.94 14.40
C MET A 86 -10.85 -5.73 15.31
N ALA A 87 -11.27 -5.89 16.57
CA ALA A 87 -10.62 -6.82 17.49
C ALA A 87 -11.04 -8.27 17.13
N GLY A 88 -10.07 -9.15 16.89
CA GLY A 88 -10.31 -10.57 16.53
C GLY A 88 -9.65 -11.02 15.24
N VAL A 89 -9.65 -12.32 14.96
CA VAL A 89 -9.17 -12.88 13.68
C VAL A 89 -10.37 -13.02 12.75
N ILE A 90 -10.42 -12.19 11.72
CA ILE A 90 -11.43 -12.25 10.67
C ILE A 90 -10.81 -12.91 9.44
N ALA A 91 -11.51 -13.89 8.85
CA ALA A 91 -11.05 -14.55 7.65
C ALA A 91 -10.92 -13.56 6.49
N GLY A 92 -9.74 -13.52 5.85
CA GLY A 92 -9.43 -12.59 4.77
C GLY A 92 -8.88 -11.23 5.21
N ASP A 93 -8.70 -10.99 6.51
CA ASP A 93 -8.15 -9.72 7.01
C ASP A 93 -6.63 -9.66 6.89
N ALA A 94 -6.13 -8.63 6.22
CA ALA A 94 -4.70 -8.39 6.09
C ALA A 94 -4.13 -7.79 7.38
N THR A 95 -3.10 -8.42 7.92
CA THR A 95 -2.36 -7.91 9.08
C THR A 95 -1.06 -7.28 8.63
N TYR A 96 -0.81 -6.05 9.07
CA TYR A 96 0.42 -5.30 8.85
C TYR A 96 1.15 -5.12 10.17
N THR A 97 2.47 -5.20 10.13
CA THR A 97 3.33 -4.89 11.28
C THR A 97 4.02 -3.57 11.01
N VAL A 98 3.68 -2.58 11.84
CA VAL A 98 4.28 -1.25 11.82
C VAL A 98 5.35 -1.20 12.89
N THR A 99 6.56 -0.82 12.50
CA THR A 99 7.67 -0.56 13.41
C THR A 99 8.07 0.89 13.29
N THR A 100 7.96 1.63 14.37
CA THR A 100 8.38 3.03 14.46
C THR A 100 9.66 3.11 15.28
N THR A 101 10.69 3.69 14.69
CA THR A 101 11.98 3.95 15.35
C THR A 101 12.22 5.44 15.38
N VAL A 102 12.43 5.99 16.57
CA VAL A 102 12.76 7.41 16.76
C VAL A 102 14.21 7.50 17.20
N THR A 103 15.01 8.27 16.46
CA THR A 103 16.43 8.48 16.74
C THR A 103 16.66 9.96 17.02
N ASN A 104 17.38 10.27 18.10
CA ASN A 104 17.75 11.65 18.41
C ASN A 104 18.93 12.06 17.52
N LEU A 105 18.80 13.22 16.85
CA LEU A 105 19.87 13.79 16.01
C LEU A 105 20.53 15.02 16.66
N GLY A 106 19.93 15.56 17.71
CA GLY A 106 20.40 16.75 18.41
C GLY A 106 19.33 17.31 19.34
N THR A 107 19.58 18.53 19.85
CA THR A 107 18.64 19.24 20.73
C THR A 107 17.37 19.57 19.97
N ASN A 108 16.23 19.02 20.42
CA ASN A 108 14.92 19.21 19.79
C ASN A 108 14.81 18.75 18.32
N VAL A 109 15.67 17.82 17.88
CA VAL A 109 15.65 17.26 16.53
C VAL A 109 15.69 15.73 16.59
N TRP A 110 14.72 15.09 15.95
CA TRP A 110 14.65 13.64 15.85
C TRP A 110 14.40 13.20 14.42
N ARG A 111 14.90 12.01 14.08
CA ARG A 111 14.52 11.30 12.87
C ARG A 111 13.59 10.15 13.25
N ILE A 112 12.41 10.19 12.67
CA ILE A 112 11.41 9.13 12.73
C ILE A 112 11.64 8.24 11.53
N THR A 113 11.67 6.93 11.73
CA THR A 113 11.67 5.93 10.66
C THR A 113 10.52 4.99 10.91
N VAL A 114 9.57 4.95 9.98
CA VAL A 114 8.42 4.03 10.02
C VAL A 114 8.65 2.96 8.98
N ARG A 115 8.49 1.70 9.38
CA ARG A 115 8.54 0.54 8.49
C ARG A 115 7.25 -0.25 8.63
N VAL A 116 6.64 -0.57 7.50
CA VAL A 116 5.42 -1.38 7.42
C VAL A 116 5.72 -2.66 6.66
N THR A 117 5.52 -3.80 7.32
CA THR A 117 5.71 -5.13 6.75
C THR A 117 4.40 -5.92 6.79
N TRP A 118 4.27 -6.95 5.95
CA TRP A 118 3.10 -7.83 5.90
C TRP A 118 3.57 -9.27 5.60
N PRO A 119 2.75 -10.32 5.85
CA PRO A 119 3.21 -11.71 5.84
C PRO A 119 3.94 -12.16 4.56
N ILE A 120 3.57 -11.64 3.40
CA ILE A 120 4.17 -11.99 2.10
C ILE A 120 5.45 -11.17 1.82
N ASN A 121 5.65 -10.03 2.49
CA ASN A 121 6.80 -9.17 2.32
C ASN A 121 7.34 -8.67 3.67
N THR A 122 8.36 -9.38 4.16
CA THR A 122 9.06 -9.05 5.41
C THR A 122 10.04 -7.88 5.25
N LYS A 123 10.44 -7.51 4.02
CA LYS A 123 11.18 -6.26 3.77
C LYS A 123 10.25 -5.06 3.98
N GLY A 124 9.05 -5.14 3.42
CA GLY A 124 8.02 -4.12 3.55
C GLY A 124 8.35 -2.84 2.80
N ILE A 125 7.78 -1.74 3.24
CA ILE A 125 8.11 -0.37 2.83
C ILE A 125 8.58 0.41 4.06
N SER A 126 9.44 1.39 3.86
CA SER A 126 9.96 2.22 4.93
C SER A 126 10.24 3.63 4.45
N GLU A 127 9.96 4.60 5.30
CA GLU A 127 10.24 6.00 5.05
C GLU A 127 10.69 6.68 6.33
N SER A 128 11.42 7.78 6.19
CA SER A 128 11.97 8.51 7.32
C SER A 128 11.72 10.00 7.18
N LEU A 129 11.39 10.64 8.29
CA LEU A 129 11.14 12.07 8.38
C LEU A 129 12.00 12.65 9.52
N VAL A 130 12.58 13.83 9.29
CA VAL A 130 13.26 14.59 10.35
C VAL A 130 12.28 15.63 10.87
N VAL A 131 12.04 15.61 12.17
CA VAL A 131 11.07 16.49 12.84
C VAL A 131 11.78 17.25 13.96
N THR A 132 11.42 18.52 14.08
CA THR A 132 11.89 19.41 15.14
C THR A 132 10.73 19.86 16.02
N ARG A 133 11.00 20.17 17.29
CA ARG A 133 9.96 20.81 18.12
C ARG A 133 9.60 22.19 17.60
N GLN A 134 8.35 22.57 17.79
CA GLN A 134 7.87 23.90 17.46
C GLN A 134 7.01 24.45 18.59
N GLU A 135 7.41 25.57 19.19
CA GLU A 135 6.67 26.17 20.31
C GLU A 135 5.24 26.57 19.95
N LYS A 136 4.97 26.86 18.67
CA LYS A 136 3.62 27.16 18.18
C LYS A 136 2.64 25.98 18.33
N TYR A 137 3.14 24.75 18.43
CA TYR A 137 2.35 23.52 18.56
C TYR A 137 2.21 23.05 20.01
N ARG A 138 2.56 23.91 20.98
CA ARG A 138 2.41 23.64 22.40
C ARG A 138 0.93 23.50 22.78
N PHE A 139 0.55 22.31 23.20
CA PHE A 139 -0.80 22.04 23.70
C PHE A 139 -0.81 20.94 24.77
N PRO A 140 -1.53 21.11 25.89
CA PRO A 140 -2.28 22.30 26.30
C PRO A 140 -1.37 23.49 26.68
N GLU A 141 -1.91 24.71 26.63
CA GLU A 141 -1.17 25.93 26.98
C GLU A 141 -0.62 25.85 28.42
N GLY A 142 0.64 26.24 28.60
CA GLY A 142 1.29 26.25 29.93
C GLY A 142 1.90 24.92 30.40
N CYS A 143 1.90 23.86 29.59
CA CYS A 143 2.64 22.63 29.91
C CYS A 143 4.15 22.90 30.09
N SER A 144 4.90 22.06 30.81
CA SER A 144 6.38 22.11 30.75
C SER A 144 6.88 21.36 29.51
N SER A 145 7.84 21.91 28.77
CA SER A 145 8.51 21.16 27.71
C SER A 145 9.30 20.00 28.31
N VAL A 146 9.08 18.77 27.82
CA VAL A 146 9.69 17.54 28.36
C VAL A 146 10.90 17.12 27.54
#